data_AF-A0A967YXB9-F1
#
_entry.id   AF-A0A967YXB9-F1
#
_cell.length_a   1.000
_cell.length_b   1.000
_cell.length_c   1.000
_cell.angle_alpha   90.00
_cell.angle_beta   90.00
_cell.angle_gamma   90.00
#
_symmetry.space_group_name_H-M   'P 1'
#
loop_
_entity.id
_entity.type
_entity.pdbx_description
1 polymer ?
#
loop_
_entity_poly.entity_id
_entity_poly.type
_entity_poly.pdbx_seq_one_letter_code
_entity_poly.pdbx_strand_id
1 'polypeptide(L)'
;MKSKKKLLRRLFLGVSLVIVFYLSFGGDYSLYKLWKLERKKENLQARIKENQQKQKQLSREIKLLRNDSTYIEKVARERFNMGRKGEKIYLLKEKDKDSK
;
A
#
# COMPACT_ATOMS: atom_id res chain seq x y z
N MET A 1 45.81 43.85 -10.58
CA MET A 1 45.13 43.00 -11.60
C MET A 1 44.94 41.52 -11.20
N LYS A 2 45.74 40.94 -10.30
CA LYS A 2 45.67 39.50 -9.92
C LYS A 2 44.46 39.13 -9.02
N SER A 3 43.95 40.05 -8.19
CA SER A 3 42.81 39.83 -7.30
C SER A 3 41.48 39.68 -8.04
N LYS A 4 41.23 40.50 -9.07
CA LYS A 4 40.05 40.41 -9.93
C LYS A 4 39.95 39.05 -10.65
N LYS A 5 41.08 38.49 -11.09
CA LYS A 5 41.15 37.15 -11.71
C LYS A 5 40.82 36.01 -10.72
N LYS A 6 41.25 36.12 -9.45
CA LYS A 6 40.89 35.15 -8.40
C LYS A 6 39.40 35.21 -8.05
N LEU A 7 38.81 36.42 -8.00
CA LEU A 7 37.38 36.63 -7.80
C LEU A 7 36.55 36.04 -8.94
N LEU A 8 36.92 36.33 -10.19
CA LEU A 8 36.29 35.75 -11.38
C LEU A 8 36.36 34.23 -11.39
N ARG A 9 37.51 33.65 -11.03
CA ARG A 9 37.67 32.19 -10.95
C ARG A 9 36.79 31.56 -9.88
N ARG A 10 36.63 32.21 -8.72
CA ARG A 10 35.70 31.76 -7.66
C ARG A 10 34.24 31.86 -8.11
N LEU A 11 33.87 32.94 -8.80
CA LEU A 11 32.54 33.13 -9.37
C LEU A 11 32.23 32.02 -10.39
N PHE A 12 33.17 31.73 -11.28
CA PHE A 12 33.04 30.68 -12.30
C PHE A 12 32.90 29.29 -11.69
N LEU A 13 33.66 29.00 -10.62
CA LEU A 13 33.52 27.75 -9.86
C LEU A 13 32.14 27.65 -9.19
N GLY A 14 31.65 28.74 -8.60
CA GLY A 14 30.33 28.79 -7.97
C GLY A 14 29.20 28.55 -8.99
N VAL A 15 29.24 29.23 -10.13
CA VAL A 15 28.25 29.06 -11.20
C VAL A 15 28.29 27.65 -11.78
N SER A 16 29.48 27.09 -12.01
CA SER A 16 29.65 25.70 -12.47
C SER A 16 29.03 24.70 -11.48
N LEU A 17 29.26 24.86 -10.18
CA LEU A 17 28.65 24.02 -9.14
C LEU A 17 27.12 24.11 -9.16
N VAL A 18 26.55 25.30 -9.32
CA VAL A 18 25.10 25.48 -9.40
C VAL A 18 24.52 24.80 -10.64
N ILE A 19 25.20 24.88 -11.78
CA ILE A 19 24.77 24.22 -13.02
C ILE A 19 24.81 22.69 -12.87
N VAL A 20 25.88 22.13 -12.31
CA VAL A 20 25.99 20.68 -12.07
C VAL A 20 24.93 20.20 -11.08
N PHE A 21 24.66 20.99 -10.04
CA PHE A 21 23.62 20.68 -9.06
C PHE A 21 22.23 20.75 -9.70
N TYR A 22 21.94 21.77 -10.51
CA TYR A 22 20.68 21.90 -11.23
C TYR A 22 20.48 20.78 -12.27
N LEU A 23 21.52 20.36 -12.98
CA LEU A 23 21.44 19.22 -13.90
C LEU A 23 21.22 17.90 -13.17
N SER A 24 21.83 17.73 -12.00
CA SER A 24 21.73 16.50 -11.20
C SER A 24 20.40 16.37 -10.46
N PHE A 25 19.85 17.47 -9.96
CA PHE A 25 18.63 17.49 -9.13
C PHE A 25 17.39 18.07 -9.83
N GLY A 26 17.57 19.02 -10.75
CA GLY A 26 16.48 19.73 -11.44
C GLY A 26 16.10 19.15 -12.81
N GLY A 27 16.91 18.26 -13.39
CA GLY A 27 16.59 17.61 -14.66
C GLY A 27 15.60 16.44 -14.53
N ASP A 28 14.78 16.25 -15.56
CA ASP A 28 13.84 15.12 -15.70
C ASP A 28 14.51 13.73 -15.66
N TYR A 29 15.83 13.68 -15.71
CA TYR A 29 16.68 12.48 -15.63
C TYR A 29 17.47 12.38 -14.31
N SER A 30 17.02 13.05 -13.26
CA SER A 30 17.66 12.91 -11.94
C SER A 30 17.65 11.45 -11.46
N LEU A 31 18.76 11.02 -10.87
CA LEU A 31 18.91 9.70 -10.23
C LEU A 31 17.81 9.44 -9.18
N TYR A 32 17.30 10.50 -8.55
CA TYR A 32 16.16 10.40 -7.64
C TYR A 32 14.89 9.90 -8.32
N LYS A 33 14.63 10.30 -9.56
CA LYS A 33 13.45 9.88 -10.32
C LYS A 33 13.53 8.39 -10.66
N LEU A 34 14.71 7.90 -11.06
CA LEU A 34 14.98 6.48 -11.30
C LEU A 34 14.73 5.65 -10.03
N TRP A 35 15.28 6.07 -8.89
CA TRP A 35 15.06 5.40 -7.61
C TRP A 35 13.57 5.39 -7.21
N LYS A 36 12.89 6.54 -7.35
CA LYS A 36 11.45 6.66 -7.09
C LYS A 36 10.62 5.78 -8.03
N LEU A 37 11.03 5.64 -9.29
CA LEU A 37 10.34 4.81 -10.28
C LEU A 37 10.47 3.34 -9.94
N GLU A 38 11.67 2.87 -9.56
CA GLU A 38 11.87 1.47 -9.18
C GLU A 38 11.07 1.13 -7.92
N ARG A 39 11.06 2.02 -6.91
CA ARG A 39 10.20 1.86 -5.72
C ARG A 39 8.71 1.83 -6.05
N LYS A 40 8.25 2.68 -6.97
CA LYS A 40 6.85 2.65 -7.43
C LYS A 40 6.52 1.33 -8.12
N LYS A 41 7.41 0.82 -8.96
CA LYS A 41 7.26 -0.46 -9.65
C LYS A 41 7.19 -1.62 -8.67
N GLU A 42 8.09 -1.69 -7.69
CA GLU A 42 8.05 -2.69 -6.61
C GLU A 42 6.72 -2.66 -5.85
N ASN A 43 6.27 -1.47 -5.44
CA ASN A 43 5.01 -1.29 -4.72
C ASN A 43 3.79 -1.72 -5.56
N LEU A 44 3.76 -1.36 -6.85
CA LEU A 44 2.69 -1.77 -7.75
C LEU A 44 2.68 -3.29 -7.95
N GLN A 45 3.85 -3.91 -8.12
CA GLN A 45 3.95 -5.37 -8.24
C GLN A 45 3.49 -6.08 -6.96
N ALA A 46 3.83 -5.55 -5.78
CA ALA A 46 3.34 -6.09 -4.51
C ALA A 46 1.81 -6.02 -4.42
N ARG A 47 1.22 -4.87 -4.79
CA ARG A 47 -0.24 -4.69 -4.83
C ARG A 47 -0.93 -5.63 -5.82
N ILE A 48 -0.33 -5.86 -6.99
CA ILE A 48 -0.84 -6.83 -7.96
C ILE A 48 -0.87 -8.23 -7.36
N LYS A 49 0.23 -8.67 -6.72
CA LYS A 49 0.31 -9.98 -6.08
C LYS A 49 -0.73 -10.12 -4.97
N GLU A 50 -0.87 -9.11 -4.11
CA GLU A 50 -1.87 -9.08 -3.05
C GLU A 50 -3.29 -9.20 -3.61
N ASN A 51 -3.63 -8.40 -4.62
CA ASN A 51 -4.95 -8.44 -5.25
C ASN A 51 -5.23 -9.78 -5.94
N GLN A 52 -4.24 -10.38 -6.60
CA GLN A 52 -4.37 -11.71 -7.19
C GLN A 52 -4.61 -12.79 -6.12
N GLN A 53 -3.95 -12.69 -4.97
CA GLN A 53 -4.19 -13.61 -3.84
C GLN A 53 -5.60 -13.44 -3.29
N LYS A 54 -6.05 -12.20 -3.07
CA LYS A 54 -7.42 -11.89 -2.64
C LYS A 54 -8.45 -12.42 -3.63
N GLN A 55 -8.25 -12.20 -4.93
CA GLN A 55 -9.12 -12.73 -5.98
C GLN A 55 -9.19 -14.26 -5.93
N LYS A 56 -8.05 -14.95 -5.77
CA LYS A 56 -8.02 -16.42 -5.63
C LYS A 56 -8.72 -16.91 -4.36
N GLN A 57 -8.61 -16.19 -3.25
CA GLN A 57 -9.31 -16.52 -2.00
C GLN A 57 -10.81 -16.32 -2.15
N LEU A 58 -11.24 -15.15 -2.62
CA LEU A 58 -12.66 -14.82 -2.85
C LEU A 58 -13.29 -15.78 -3.86
N SER A 59 -12.60 -16.14 -4.93
CA SER A 59 -13.12 -17.12 -5.91
C SER A 59 -13.32 -18.51 -5.31
N ARG A 60 -12.46 -18.92 -4.35
CA ARG A 60 -12.63 -20.16 -3.60
C ARG A 60 -13.81 -20.07 -2.64
N GLU A 61 -13.94 -18.96 -1.91
CA GLU A 61 -15.07 -18.72 -1.01
C GLU A 61 -16.40 -18.73 -1.79
N ILE A 62 -16.47 -18.07 -2.95
CA ILE A 62 -17.65 -18.11 -3.83
C ILE A 62 -17.98 -19.55 -4.27
N LYS A 63 -16.98 -20.36 -4.63
CA LYS A 63 -17.21 -21.76 -5.01
C LYS A 63 -17.76 -22.58 -3.84
N LEU A 64 -17.22 -22.40 -2.64
CA LEU A 64 -17.71 -23.05 -1.42
C LEU A 64 -19.15 -22.62 -1.12
N LEU A 65 -19.44 -21.33 -1.15
CA LEU A 65 -20.79 -20.78 -0.95
C LEU A 65 -21.81 -21.20 -2.01
N ARG A 66 -21.38 -21.64 -3.20
CA ARG A 66 -22.31 -22.11 -4.25
C ARG A 66 -22.56 -23.61 -4.20
N ASN A 67 -21.53 -24.38 -3.86
CA ASN A 67 -21.56 -25.83 -4.02
C ASN A 67 -21.63 -26.60 -2.69
N ASP A 68 -21.38 -25.95 -1.56
CA ASP A 68 -21.35 -26.58 -0.24
C ASP A 68 -22.40 -25.99 0.70
N SER A 69 -23.51 -26.73 0.86
CA SER A 69 -24.62 -26.37 1.76
C SER A 69 -24.18 -26.26 3.23
N THR A 70 -23.22 -27.07 3.67
CA THR A 70 -22.74 -27.03 5.07
C THR A 70 -21.92 -25.78 5.35
N TYR A 71 -21.13 -25.33 4.37
CA TYR A 71 -20.41 -24.08 4.47
C TYR A 71 -21.35 -22.87 4.50
N ILE A 72 -22.43 -22.88 3.71
CA ILE A 72 -23.47 -21.84 3.73
C ILE A 72 -24.16 -21.79 5.09
N GLU A 73 -24.57 -22.94 5.65
CA GLU A 73 -25.21 -23.00 6.98
C GLU A 73 -24.27 -22.47 8.07
N LYS A 74 -22.99 -22.82 8.02
CA LYS A 74 -21.98 -22.28 8.94
C LYS A 74 -21.87 -20.76 8.85
N VAL A 75 -21.75 -20.20 7.64
CA VAL A 75 -21.66 -18.74 7.43
C VAL A 75 -22.94 -18.03 7.88
N ALA A 76 -24.11 -18.62 7.61
CA ALA A 76 -25.41 -18.08 8.03
C ALA A 76 -25.51 -18.01 9.57
N ARG A 77 -25.10 -19.06 10.27
CA ARG A 77 -25.10 -19.11 11.75
C ARG A 77 -24.05 -18.16 12.34
N GLU A 78 -22.81 -18.18 11.85
CA GLU A 78 -21.70 -17.44 12.46
C GLU A 78 -21.66 -15.94 12.10
N ARG A 79 -21.89 -15.58 10.83
CA ARG A 79 -21.80 -14.17 10.39
C ARG A 79 -23.11 -13.43 10.47
N PHE A 80 -24.24 -14.13 10.32
CA PHE A 80 -25.56 -13.51 10.22
C PHE A 80 -26.50 -13.88 11.37
N ASN A 81 -26.08 -14.72 12.32
CA ASN A 81 -26.91 -15.21 13.43
C ASN A 81 -28.26 -15.79 12.95
N MET A 82 -28.26 -16.39 11.76
CA MET A 82 -29.44 -17.04 11.19
C MET A 82 -29.57 -18.45 11.74
N GLY A 83 -30.74 -18.78 12.28
CA GLY A 83 -31.14 -20.12 12.68
C GLY A 83 -32.29 -20.65 11.83
N ARG A 84 -32.58 -21.95 11.93
CA ARG A 84 -33.77 -22.53 11.30
C ARG A 84 -35.05 -21.96 11.93
N LYS A 85 -36.18 -22.08 11.22
CA LYS A 85 -37.48 -21.63 11.72
C LYS A 85 -37.80 -22.31 13.06
N GLY A 86 -37.84 -21.53 14.15
CA GLY A 86 -38.10 -22.01 15.50
C GLY A 86 -36.86 -22.17 16.40
N GLU A 87 -35.64 -22.01 15.88
CA GLU A 87 -34.42 -21.98 16.70
C GLU A 87 -34.24 -20.61 17.38
N LYS A 88 -33.84 -20.59 18.66
CA LYS A 88 -33.48 -19.37 19.41
C LYS A 88 -31.96 -19.22 19.43
N ILE A 89 -31.44 -18.13 18.89
CA ILE A 89 -30.00 -17.80 18.89
C ILE A 89 -29.69 -16.99 20.15
N TYR A 90 -28.74 -17.45 20.97
CA TYR A 90 -28.24 -16.73 22.14
C TYR A 90 -26.93 -16.03 21.80
N LEU A 91 -26.94 -14.70 21.77
CA LEU A 91 -25.74 -13.88 21.64
C LEU A 91 -25.19 -13.62 23.03
N LEU A 92 -24.03 -14.17 23.36
CA LEU A 92 -23.32 -13.82 24.59
C LEU A 92 -22.71 -12.43 24.40
N LYS A 93 -23.34 -11.40 24.98
CA LYS A 93 -22.63 -10.14 25.26
C LYS A 93 -21.68 -10.40 26.41
N GLU A 94 -20.38 -10.24 26.18
CA GLU A 94 -19.44 -10.06 27.29
C GLU A 94 -19.95 -8.87 28.11
N LYS A 95 -20.08 -9.05 29.43
CA LYS A 95 -20.35 -7.94 30.34
C LYS A 95 -19.22 -6.95 30.17
N ASP A 96 -19.53 -5.76 29.66
CA ASP A 96 -18.64 -4.62 29.69
C ASP A 96 -18.05 -4.51 31.10
N LYS A 97 -16.74 -4.73 31.21
CA LYS A 97 -15.97 -4.62 32.45
C LYS A 97 -15.73 -3.15 32.84
N ASP A 98 -16.68 -2.27 32.54
CA ASP A 98 -16.61 -0.85 32.87
C ASP A 98 -17.75 -0.52 33.84
N SER A 99 -17.55 -0.92 35.08
CA SER A 99 -18.26 -0.35 36.23
C SER A 99 -17.34 -0.39 37.44
N LYS A 100 -16.29 0.45 37.43
CA LYS A 100 -15.79 1.13 38.62
C LYS A 100 -14.90 2.30 38.25
#